data_AF-A0A814AS33-F1
#
_entry.id   AF-A0A814AS33-F1
#
_cell.length_a   1.000
_cell.length_b   1.000
_cell.length_c   1.000
_cell.angle_alpha   90.00
_cell.angle_beta   90.00
_cell.angle_gamma   90.00
#
_symmetry.space_group_name_H-M   'P 1'
#
loop_
_entity.id
_entity.type
_entity.pdbx_description
1 polymer ?
#
loop_
_entity_poly.entity_id
_entity_poly.type
_entity_poly.pdbx_seq_one_letter_code
_entity_poly.pdbx_strand_id
1 'polypeptide(L)'
;MCAKFESGGKVKQQPYQVKYFDLRTKPTDLKSKSGETIFESVDDIEEPPENGSEIPKQWNVHYGDVISWSYDRPTETYFVTKDGKFLKNPDLSGSGYLTIPLSITRDLTTNTLETYKNVIEQLTELVILPIELSPEDEFFSAKFNGSKIPKAYIKRNDIEYSYSPMEQQLTVQINKNGKKFTNEFPTDKEEKLNNIIKWIKSIDNSATNPLINLIVKCNFNDKSECDKVQKYKCFGIIPLPKTWTCEQKGGAHFGQEQISATYKCQGPLSSKQEAIKKIKNFYKDLKIKKILYLSLLTTMFGEKTARYFDLVNKPETLKKTNGQPVPAHEYKDVPTSVPADWDVSPGDLLSWAKYRASETYFILNDGTLLKNPDRSGSGYLTIPYIITQHTRNVLMMYEYVINELGKDYVSTIEMHPQDQFIVKNYGQLPEEMCTPNVEYIYDPLEEFLYVNVVGTSKKSKEFKLGNTSVKDIQQWYDGIKGEQAQFKVKYNFDGVQYQKYQQYKLQNEKILTPKTWNIQPGTTDVGHDHIRGEWILNGDRKHLSDAKKQIQEFYKDLAVNIEEVPL
;
A
#
# COMPACT_ATOMS: atom_id res chain seq x y z
N MET A 1 -76.59 13.22 23.16
CA MET A 1 -76.04 13.28 21.80
C MET A 1 -74.53 13.07 21.90
N CYS A 2 -74.04 11.91 21.47
CA CYS A 2 -72.60 11.65 21.40
C CYS A 2 -72.13 11.91 19.97
N ALA A 3 -71.23 12.88 19.79
CA ALA A 3 -70.63 13.18 18.50
C ALA A 3 -69.58 12.11 18.15
N LYS A 4 -69.74 11.48 16.99
CA LYS A 4 -68.72 10.65 16.35
C LYS A 4 -67.59 11.56 15.86
N PHE A 5 -66.37 11.34 16.37
CA PHE A 5 -65.16 11.84 15.72
C PHE A 5 -64.81 10.88 14.57
N GLU A 6 -64.87 11.39 13.34
CA GLU A 6 -64.37 10.69 12.16
C GLU A 6 -62.84 10.65 12.22
N SER A 7 -62.30 9.43 12.15
CA SER A 7 -60.87 9.15 12.17
C SER A 7 -60.18 9.76 10.97
N GLY A 8 -59.07 10.46 11.23
CA GLY A 8 -58.32 11.29 10.31
C GLY A 8 -58.02 10.66 8.95
N GLY A 9 -58.34 11.41 7.90
CA GLY A 9 -57.79 11.19 6.57
C GLY A 9 -56.27 11.28 6.62
N LYS A 10 -55.58 10.23 6.17
CA LYS A 10 -54.14 10.27 5.93
C LYS A 10 -53.88 11.31 4.85
N VAL A 11 -53.45 12.51 5.24
CA VAL A 11 -52.86 13.48 4.32
C VAL A 11 -51.66 12.77 3.70
N LYS A 12 -51.75 12.43 2.41
CA LYS A 12 -50.58 11.97 1.64
C LYS A 12 -49.61 13.15 1.60
N GLN A 13 -48.64 13.14 2.51
CA GLN A 13 -47.52 14.06 2.46
C GLN A 13 -46.87 13.91 1.09
N GLN A 14 -46.86 14.97 0.29
CA GLN A 14 -46.16 14.93 -0.99
C GLN A 14 -44.69 14.61 -0.73
N PRO A 15 -44.06 13.75 -1.55
CA PRO A 15 -42.67 13.40 -1.36
C PRO A 15 -41.83 14.67 -1.38
N TYR A 16 -40.95 14.77 -0.39
CA TYR A 16 -40.02 15.86 -0.25
C TYR A 16 -39.13 15.93 -1.50
N GLN A 17 -39.20 17.01 -2.26
CA GLN A 17 -38.38 17.22 -3.46
C GLN A 17 -37.22 18.15 -3.12
N VAL A 18 -36.01 17.63 -3.24
CA VAL A 18 -34.77 18.41 -3.11
C VAL A 18 -34.51 19.17 -4.41
N LYS A 19 -34.10 20.42 -4.28
CA LYS A 19 -33.68 21.27 -5.40
C LYS A 19 -32.16 21.40 -5.46
N TYR A 20 -31.65 21.59 -6.67
CA TYR A 20 -30.26 21.99 -6.93
C TYR A 20 -30.27 23.43 -7.44
N PHE A 21 -29.51 24.30 -6.78
CA PHE A 21 -29.34 25.70 -7.14
C PHE A 21 -27.91 25.91 -7.60
N ASP A 22 -27.71 26.14 -8.91
CA ASP A 22 -26.41 26.48 -9.47
C ASP A 22 -26.30 27.99 -9.60
N LEU A 23 -25.66 28.63 -8.62
CA LEU A 23 -25.64 30.09 -8.57
C LEU A 23 -24.75 30.67 -9.68
N ARG A 24 -23.69 29.97 -10.10
CA ARG A 24 -22.77 30.49 -11.12
C ARG A 24 -23.27 30.35 -12.55
N THR A 25 -24.08 29.33 -12.85
CA THR A 25 -24.66 29.19 -14.20
C THR A 25 -26.09 29.74 -14.28
N LYS A 26 -26.83 29.73 -13.17
CA LYS A 26 -28.23 30.16 -13.09
C LYS A 26 -28.52 30.91 -11.78
N PRO A 27 -27.91 32.10 -11.57
CA PRO A 27 -28.08 32.88 -10.33
C PRO A 27 -29.55 33.17 -10.01
N THR A 28 -30.40 33.24 -11.04
CA THR A 28 -31.81 33.60 -10.92
C THR A 28 -32.73 32.47 -10.44
N ASP A 29 -32.23 31.23 -10.35
CA ASP A 29 -33.01 30.08 -9.87
C ASP A 29 -33.28 30.15 -8.36
N LEU A 30 -32.39 30.82 -7.61
CA LEU A 30 -32.57 31.03 -6.18
C LEU A 30 -33.45 32.26 -5.93
N LYS A 31 -34.61 32.00 -5.32
CA LYS A 31 -35.61 33.04 -5.00
C LYS A 31 -35.72 33.28 -3.51
N SER A 32 -36.17 34.47 -3.16
CA SER A 32 -36.61 34.80 -1.82
C SER A 32 -37.95 34.11 -1.51
N LYS A 33 -38.34 34.12 -0.23
CA LYS A 33 -39.67 33.67 0.21
C LYS A 33 -40.81 34.54 -0.34
N SER A 34 -40.55 35.80 -0.70
CA SER A 34 -41.49 36.67 -1.43
C SER A 34 -41.58 36.34 -2.92
N GLY A 35 -40.69 35.48 -3.44
CA GLY A 35 -40.64 35.08 -4.85
C GLY A 35 -39.75 35.96 -5.72
N GLU A 36 -39.06 36.94 -5.13
CA GLU A 36 -38.09 37.82 -5.80
C GLU A 36 -36.78 37.06 -6.07
N THR A 37 -36.08 37.42 -7.14
CA THR A 37 -34.78 36.83 -7.46
C THR A 37 -33.74 37.32 -6.43
N ILE A 38 -32.92 36.41 -5.89
CA ILE A 38 -31.87 36.79 -4.91
C ILE A 38 -30.63 37.36 -5.61
N PHE A 39 -30.18 36.72 -6.69
CA PHE A 39 -29.03 37.14 -7.48
C PHE A 39 -29.47 37.40 -8.91
N GLU A 40 -29.27 38.62 -9.42
CA GLU A 40 -29.64 38.97 -10.78
C GLU A 40 -28.56 38.56 -11.79
N SER A 41 -27.30 38.53 -11.34
CA SER A 41 -26.13 38.16 -12.10
C SER A 41 -25.12 37.37 -11.27
N VAL A 42 -24.11 36.82 -11.94
CA VAL A 42 -23.02 36.09 -11.28
C VAL A 42 -22.09 37.01 -10.49
N ASP A 43 -22.02 38.28 -10.89
CA ASP A 43 -21.20 39.30 -10.23
C ASP A 43 -21.78 39.69 -8.86
N ASP A 44 -23.06 39.40 -8.61
CA ASP A 44 -23.73 39.65 -7.32
C ASP A 44 -23.42 38.56 -6.27
N ILE A 45 -22.74 37.48 -6.68
CA ILE A 45 -22.45 36.34 -5.81
C ILE A 45 -21.11 36.60 -5.11
N GLU A 46 -21.20 36.86 -3.80
CA GLU A 46 -20.05 36.96 -2.90
C GLU A 46 -19.25 35.64 -2.82
N GLU A 47 -18.16 35.66 -2.04
CA GLU A 47 -17.38 34.47 -1.74
C GLU A 47 -18.25 33.33 -1.16
N PRO A 48 -17.91 32.06 -1.43
CA PRO A 48 -18.66 30.92 -0.92
C PRO A 48 -18.71 30.95 0.61
N PRO A 49 -19.86 30.60 1.22
CA PRO A 49 -20.04 30.72 2.66
C PRO A 49 -19.13 29.75 3.43
N GLU A 50 -18.77 30.13 4.66
CA GLU A 50 -18.08 29.21 5.56
C GLU A 50 -18.97 28.02 5.93
N ASN A 51 -18.37 26.83 6.08
CA ASN A 51 -19.10 25.65 6.54
C ASN A 51 -19.68 25.87 7.94
N GLY A 52 -20.98 25.62 8.11
CA GLY A 52 -21.71 25.82 9.36
C GLY A 52 -22.27 27.23 9.56
N SER A 53 -22.07 28.16 8.62
CA SER A 53 -22.69 29.48 8.67
C SER A 53 -24.21 29.41 8.44
N GLU A 54 -24.96 30.40 8.95
CA GLU A 54 -26.41 30.45 8.79
C GLU A 54 -26.81 30.79 7.34
N ILE A 55 -27.84 30.10 6.86
CA ILE A 55 -28.47 30.42 5.58
C ILE A 55 -29.34 31.66 5.76
N PRO A 56 -29.23 32.67 4.87
CA PRO A 56 -30.07 33.86 4.96
C PRO A 56 -31.56 33.52 4.98
N LYS A 57 -32.27 34.02 5.99
CA LYS A 57 -33.68 33.65 6.27
C LYS A 57 -34.64 33.98 5.13
N GLN A 58 -34.27 34.93 4.28
CA GLN A 58 -35.04 35.32 3.11
C GLN A 58 -34.97 34.31 1.96
N TRP A 59 -33.97 33.43 1.91
CA TRP A 59 -33.83 32.43 0.85
C TRP A 59 -34.96 31.38 0.94
N ASN A 60 -35.52 31.02 -0.22
CA ASN A 60 -36.55 29.99 -0.35
C ASN A 60 -35.92 28.61 -0.59
N VAL A 61 -35.18 28.15 0.40
CA VAL A 61 -34.54 26.83 0.42
C VAL A 61 -35.09 25.99 1.56
N HIS A 62 -35.02 24.69 1.39
CA HIS A 62 -35.52 23.70 2.33
C HIS A 62 -34.41 22.73 2.71
N TYR A 63 -34.58 22.03 3.82
CA TYR A 63 -33.67 20.98 4.28
C TYR A 63 -33.18 20.03 3.16
N GLY A 64 -31.89 19.73 3.08
CA GLY A 64 -31.36 18.83 2.05
C GLY A 64 -31.25 19.43 0.64
N ASP A 65 -31.79 20.64 0.37
CA ASP A 65 -31.49 21.40 -0.85
C ASP A 65 -29.98 21.55 -1.03
N VAL A 66 -29.54 21.54 -2.28
CA VAL A 66 -28.13 21.58 -2.68
C VAL A 66 -27.86 22.89 -3.40
N ILE A 67 -26.83 23.61 -2.97
CA ILE A 67 -26.49 24.95 -3.50
C ILE A 67 -25.02 24.93 -3.93
N SER A 68 -24.74 25.27 -5.18
CA SER A 68 -23.40 25.24 -5.77
C SER A 68 -22.88 26.63 -6.11
N TRP A 69 -21.64 26.92 -5.68
CA TRP A 69 -20.88 28.15 -6.00
C TRP A 69 -19.82 27.98 -7.09
N SER A 70 -19.66 26.76 -7.60
CA SER A 70 -18.56 26.37 -8.50
C SER A 70 -19.04 26.09 -9.92
N TYR A 71 -18.23 26.48 -10.91
CA TYR A 71 -18.53 26.30 -12.34
C TYR A 71 -18.39 24.86 -12.85
N ASP A 72 -17.31 24.17 -12.46
CA ASP A 72 -16.89 22.94 -13.17
C ASP A 72 -16.96 21.68 -12.31
N ARG A 73 -16.92 21.79 -10.98
CA ARG A 73 -16.95 20.64 -10.06
C ARG A 73 -17.61 21.03 -8.75
N PRO A 74 -18.38 20.15 -8.09
CA PRO A 74 -19.05 20.42 -6.82
C PRO A 74 -18.12 20.58 -5.59
N THR A 75 -16.95 21.22 -5.74
CA THR A 75 -16.00 21.52 -4.66
C THR A 75 -16.49 22.62 -3.71
N GLU A 76 -17.37 23.50 -4.21
CA GLU A 76 -18.00 24.58 -3.45
C GLU A 76 -19.52 24.39 -3.42
N THR A 77 -19.93 23.14 -3.19
CA THR A 77 -21.32 22.77 -3.03
C THR A 77 -21.68 22.58 -1.57
N TYR A 78 -22.88 23.00 -1.18
CA TYR A 78 -23.38 22.99 0.18
C TYR A 78 -24.77 22.37 0.25
N PHE A 79 -25.05 21.66 1.33
CA PHE A 79 -26.35 21.15 1.69
C PHE A 79 -27.01 22.06 2.74
N VAL A 80 -28.32 22.24 2.64
CA VAL A 80 -29.11 22.94 3.66
C VAL A 80 -29.39 22.01 4.83
N THR A 81 -28.85 22.31 6.02
CA THR A 81 -29.12 21.50 7.22
C THR A 81 -30.48 21.81 7.83
N LYS A 82 -30.95 20.95 8.74
CA LYS A 82 -32.27 21.08 9.39
C LYS A 82 -32.37 22.34 10.26
N ASP A 83 -31.24 22.78 10.81
CA ASP A 83 -31.12 24.03 11.57
C ASP A 83 -30.86 25.26 10.69
N GLY A 84 -30.97 25.14 9.36
CA GLY A 84 -30.86 26.25 8.43
C GLY A 84 -29.44 26.78 8.25
N LYS A 85 -28.46 25.88 8.22
CA LYS A 85 -27.05 26.22 8.00
C LYS A 85 -26.51 25.56 6.74
N PHE A 86 -25.39 26.09 6.26
CA PHE A 86 -24.63 25.49 5.17
C PHE A 86 -23.80 24.32 5.69
N LEU A 87 -23.94 23.15 5.07
CA LEU A 87 -23.05 22.00 5.25
C LEU A 87 -22.26 21.78 3.96
N LYS A 88 -20.96 22.06 4.00
CA LYS A 88 -20.08 21.87 2.84
C LYS A 88 -20.06 20.40 2.43
N ASN A 89 -20.11 20.16 1.12
CA ASN A 89 -19.95 18.84 0.51
C ASN A 89 -18.63 18.22 1.03
N PRO A 90 -18.69 17.05 1.71
CA PRO A 90 -17.50 16.47 2.32
C PRO A 90 -16.48 15.96 1.31
N ASP A 91 -16.88 15.73 0.05
CA ASP A 91 -16.08 15.15 -1.03
C ASP A 91 -15.05 14.11 -0.55
N LEU A 92 -15.52 12.87 -0.31
CA LEU A 92 -14.67 11.80 0.21
C LEU A 92 -13.57 11.35 -0.75
N SER A 93 -13.54 11.86 -1.98
CA SER A 93 -12.56 11.49 -3.00
C SER A 93 -11.41 12.48 -3.19
N GLY A 94 -11.58 13.72 -2.70
CA GLY A 94 -10.69 14.83 -3.04
C GLY A 94 -10.68 15.22 -4.53
N SER A 95 -11.58 14.66 -5.35
CA SER A 95 -11.67 14.91 -6.79
C SER A 95 -12.73 15.94 -7.15
N GLY A 96 -13.41 16.52 -6.16
CA GLY A 96 -14.50 17.47 -6.33
C GLY A 96 -15.79 16.82 -6.74
N TYR A 97 -16.17 15.68 -6.15
CA TYR A 97 -17.43 14.99 -6.46
C TYR A 97 -18.50 15.25 -5.41
N LEU A 98 -19.77 15.27 -5.82
CA LEU A 98 -20.88 15.45 -4.88
C LEU A 98 -21.06 14.16 -4.08
N THR A 99 -20.91 14.23 -2.76
CA THR A 99 -21.22 13.14 -1.82
C THR A 99 -22.40 13.58 -0.96
N ILE A 100 -23.50 12.83 -0.97
CA ILE A 100 -24.66 13.14 -0.11
C ILE A 100 -24.39 12.56 1.28
N PRO A 101 -24.17 13.40 2.32
CA PRO A 101 -23.66 12.93 3.60
C PRO A 101 -24.75 12.31 4.49
N LEU A 102 -24.35 11.40 5.37
CA LEU A 102 -25.22 10.69 6.30
C LEU A 102 -25.95 11.65 7.24
N SER A 103 -25.33 12.78 7.58
CA SER A 103 -25.95 13.83 8.39
C SER A 103 -27.21 14.40 7.74
N ILE A 104 -27.34 14.30 6.41
CA ILE A 104 -28.53 14.69 5.66
C ILE A 104 -29.48 13.50 5.48
N THR A 105 -28.96 12.36 5.01
CA THR A 105 -29.81 11.21 4.66
C THR A 105 -30.45 10.53 5.85
N ARG A 106 -29.84 10.61 7.05
CA ARG A 106 -30.44 10.03 8.28
C ARG A 106 -31.78 10.63 8.68
N ASP A 107 -32.05 11.88 8.31
CA ASP A 107 -33.32 12.54 8.61
C ASP A 107 -34.32 12.39 7.44
N LEU A 108 -33.87 11.88 6.29
CA LEU A 108 -34.73 11.52 5.16
C LEU A 108 -35.24 10.11 5.40
N THR A 109 -36.43 9.98 6.01
CA THR A 109 -37.06 8.67 6.23
C THR A 109 -37.61 8.05 4.94
N THR A 110 -37.42 8.70 3.79
CA THR A 110 -37.86 8.27 2.46
C THR A 110 -36.68 7.70 1.67
N ASN A 111 -36.93 7.14 0.49
CA ASN A 111 -35.87 6.63 -0.38
C ASN A 111 -34.97 7.77 -0.86
N THR A 112 -33.77 7.91 -0.28
CA THR A 112 -32.85 9.01 -0.57
C THR A 112 -32.49 9.11 -2.06
N LEU A 113 -32.33 7.95 -2.74
CA LEU A 113 -32.01 7.94 -4.17
C LEU A 113 -33.12 8.60 -5.00
N GLU A 114 -34.38 8.37 -4.65
CA GLU A 114 -35.52 9.01 -5.34
C GLU A 114 -35.64 10.49 -4.95
N THR A 115 -35.42 10.82 -3.67
CA THR A 115 -35.44 12.21 -3.17
C THR A 115 -34.43 13.10 -3.91
N TYR A 116 -33.24 12.57 -4.22
CA TYR A 116 -32.18 13.29 -4.93
C TYR A 116 -32.13 13.03 -6.43
N LYS A 117 -33.08 12.28 -6.99
CA LYS A 117 -33.06 11.87 -8.40
C LYS A 117 -32.90 13.05 -9.37
N ASN A 118 -33.63 14.14 -9.16
CA ASN A 118 -33.53 15.32 -10.02
C ASN A 118 -32.16 16.00 -9.92
N VAL A 119 -31.58 16.07 -8.71
CA VAL A 119 -30.21 16.59 -8.51
C VAL A 119 -29.21 15.70 -9.23
N ILE A 120 -29.38 14.38 -9.13
CA ILE A 120 -28.53 13.39 -9.77
C ILE A 120 -28.59 13.49 -11.28
N GLU A 121 -29.80 13.60 -11.85
CA GLU A 121 -30.03 13.74 -13.29
C GLU A 121 -29.43 15.04 -13.85
N GLN A 122 -29.52 16.16 -13.11
CA GLN A 122 -28.94 17.44 -13.52
C GLN A 122 -27.42 17.45 -13.51
N LEU A 123 -26.80 16.65 -12.63
CA LEU A 123 -25.35 16.54 -12.49
C LEU A 123 -24.75 15.38 -13.29
N THR A 124 -25.48 14.78 -14.23
CA THR A 124 -25.06 13.56 -14.96
C THR A 124 -23.73 13.68 -15.71
N GLU A 125 -23.23 14.89 -16.00
CA GLU A 125 -21.89 15.12 -16.55
C GLU A 125 -20.80 15.31 -15.47
N LEU A 126 -21.20 15.62 -14.23
CA LEU A 126 -20.37 15.86 -13.06
C LEU A 126 -20.48 14.67 -12.09
N VAL A 127 -19.55 13.72 -12.20
CA VAL A 127 -19.51 12.46 -11.46
C VAL A 127 -19.96 12.62 -10.00
N ILE A 128 -21.09 12.00 -9.67
CA ILE A 128 -21.61 11.91 -8.30
C ILE A 128 -20.99 10.70 -7.63
N LEU A 129 -20.40 10.92 -6.46
CA LEU A 129 -19.87 9.89 -5.58
C LEU A 129 -20.82 9.64 -4.40
N PRO A 130 -20.54 8.64 -3.54
CA PRO A 130 -21.62 7.80 -3.06
C PRO A 130 -22.57 8.55 -2.12
N ILE A 131 -23.84 8.16 -2.17
CA ILE A 131 -24.89 8.57 -1.25
C ILE A 131 -24.67 7.79 0.04
N GLU A 132 -24.30 8.43 1.14
CA GLU A 132 -24.23 7.76 2.44
C GLU A 132 -25.66 7.48 2.91
N LEU A 133 -25.99 6.22 3.20
CA LEU A 133 -27.35 5.78 3.51
C LEU A 133 -27.50 5.49 5.01
N SER A 134 -28.59 5.97 5.59
CA SER A 134 -29.05 5.48 6.89
C SER A 134 -29.48 4.01 6.77
N PRO A 135 -29.18 3.14 7.74
CA PRO A 135 -29.64 1.75 7.72
C PRO A 135 -31.18 1.62 7.76
N GLU A 136 -31.90 2.70 8.08
CA GLU A 136 -33.35 2.77 8.06
C GLU A 136 -33.95 3.33 6.76
N ASP A 137 -33.11 3.74 5.80
CA ASP A 137 -33.53 4.34 4.53
C ASP A 137 -34.43 3.39 3.71
N GLU A 138 -35.50 3.94 3.12
CA GLU A 138 -36.42 3.15 2.29
C GLU A 138 -35.76 2.63 1.00
N PHE A 139 -34.59 3.16 0.63
CA PHE A 139 -33.71 2.63 -0.41
C PHE A 139 -33.57 1.11 -0.31
N PHE A 140 -33.32 0.57 0.88
CA PHE A 140 -33.13 -0.87 1.05
C PHE A 140 -34.38 -1.66 0.68
N SER A 141 -35.56 -1.22 1.15
CA SER A 141 -36.81 -1.87 0.78
C SER A 141 -37.15 -1.70 -0.70
N ALA A 142 -36.82 -0.55 -1.30
CA ALA A 142 -37.07 -0.31 -2.71
C ALA A 142 -36.16 -1.18 -3.61
N LYS A 143 -34.88 -1.34 -3.26
CA LYS A 143 -33.90 -2.10 -4.05
C LYS A 143 -33.93 -3.60 -3.79
N PHE A 144 -34.31 -4.05 -2.60
CA PHE A 144 -34.25 -5.46 -2.21
C PHE A 144 -35.64 -6.10 -2.01
N ASN A 145 -36.58 -5.82 -2.92
CA ASN A 145 -37.91 -6.44 -2.98
C ASN A 145 -38.69 -6.36 -1.66
N GLY A 146 -38.75 -5.17 -1.07
CA GLY A 146 -39.44 -4.90 0.20
C GLY A 146 -38.65 -5.31 1.45
N SER A 147 -37.48 -5.92 1.30
CA SER A 147 -36.64 -6.34 2.44
C SER A 147 -35.98 -5.13 3.10
N LYS A 148 -36.09 -5.02 4.43
CA LYS A 148 -35.42 -3.98 5.23
C LYS A 148 -34.21 -4.56 5.95
N ILE A 149 -33.22 -3.71 6.26
CA ILE A 149 -32.10 -4.09 7.12
C ILE A 149 -32.66 -4.61 8.46
N PRO A 150 -32.25 -5.79 8.95
CA PRO A 150 -32.77 -6.31 10.21
C PRO A 150 -32.42 -5.39 11.39
N LYS A 151 -33.34 -5.25 12.35
CA LYS A 151 -33.18 -4.37 13.54
C LYS A 151 -31.86 -4.55 14.30
N ALA A 152 -31.30 -5.75 14.30
CA ALA A 152 -30.01 -6.03 14.94
C ALA A 152 -28.82 -5.31 14.30
N TYR A 153 -28.91 -4.97 13.01
CA TYR A 153 -27.86 -4.26 12.26
C TYR A 153 -28.12 -2.75 12.18
N ILE A 154 -29.38 -2.31 12.29
CA ILE A 154 -29.72 -0.88 12.33
C ILE A 154 -29.04 -0.16 13.52
N LYS A 155 -28.94 -0.83 14.67
CA LYS A 155 -28.36 -0.25 15.89
C LYS A 155 -26.83 -0.25 15.92
N ARG A 156 -26.17 -0.75 14.87
CA ARG A 156 -24.73 -0.87 14.82
C ARG A 156 -24.13 0.41 14.26
N ASN A 157 -23.35 1.09 15.10
CA ASN A 157 -22.58 2.27 14.70
C ASN A 157 -21.25 1.92 14.01
N ASP A 158 -20.88 0.64 14.00
CA ASP A 158 -19.68 0.16 13.32
C ASP A 158 -19.93 -0.22 11.86
N ILE A 159 -21.14 -0.04 11.34
CA ILE A 159 -21.48 -0.32 9.93
C ILE A 159 -21.89 0.97 9.22
N GLU A 160 -21.24 1.24 8.09
CA GLU A 160 -21.54 2.35 7.19
C GLU A 160 -22.05 1.78 5.85
N TYR A 161 -23.07 2.43 5.29
CA TYR A 161 -23.66 2.06 4.01
C TYR A 161 -23.53 3.25 3.07
N SER A 162 -23.05 3.01 1.85
CA SER A 162 -22.98 4.05 0.83
C SER A 162 -23.34 3.48 -0.54
N TYR A 163 -24.07 4.23 -1.35
CA TYR A 163 -24.55 3.77 -2.65
C TYR A 163 -24.02 4.65 -3.78
N SER A 164 -23.43 4.03 -4.80
CA SER A 164 -22.97 4.68 -6.02
C SER A 164 -24.05 4.55 -7.10
N PRO A 165 -24.77 5.63 -7.46
CA PRO A 165 -25.79 5.58 -8.51
C PRO A 165 -25.21 5.23 -9.88
N MET A 166 -23.98 5.69 -10.15
CA MET A 166 -23.27 5.47 -11.41
C MET A 166 -22.86 4.01 -11.58
N GLU A 167 -22.29 3.39 -10.54
CA GLU A 167 -21.86 1.99 -10.57
C GLU A 167 -23.01 1.03 -10.22
N GLN A 168 -24.16 1.57 -9.80
CA GLN A 168 -25.32 0.83 -9.28
C GLN A 168 -24.93 -0.13 -8.16
N GLN A 169 -24.05 0.31 -7.27
CA GLN A 169 -23.37 -0.54 -6.32
C GLN A 169 -23.55 -0.01 -4.89
N LEU A 170 -23.94 -0.91 -3.98
CA LEU A 170 -24.00 -0.62 -2.55
C LEU A 170 -22.70 -1.05 -1.90
N THR A 171 -21.95 -0.11 -1.35
CA THR A 171 -20.79 -0.35 -0.52
C THR A 171 -21.22 -0.47 0.94
N VAL A 172 -20.76 -1.51 1.60
CA VAL A 172 -20.96 -1.74 3.03
C VAL A 172 -19.60 -1.84 3.69
N GLN A 173 -19.38 -0.99 4.68
CA GLN A 173 -18.13 -0.91 5.42
C GLN A 173 -18.37 -1.24 6.90
N ILE A 174 -17.48 -2.02 7.50
CA ILE A 174 -17.53 -2.37 8.92
C ILE A 174 -16.22 -1.97 9.58
N ASN A 175 -16.29 -1.16 10.63
CA ASN A 175 -15.15 -0.73 11.44
C ASN A 175 -15.09 -1.53 12.75
N LYS A 176 -14.40 -2.68 12.73
CA LYS A 176 -14.33 -3.59 13.88
C LYS A 176 -12.92 -3.71 14.43
N ASN A 177 -12.74 -3.39 15.72
CA ASN A 177 -11.44 -3.44 16.42
C ASN A 177 -10.34 -2.65 15.69
N GLY A 178 -10.66 -1.45 15.23
CA GLY A 178 -9.73 -0.59 14.47
C GLY A 178 -9.41 -1.08 13.05
N LYS A 179 -10.01 -2.18 12.58
CA LYS A 179 -9.89 -2.66 11.21
C LYS A 179 -11.13 -2.33 10.41
N LYS A 180 -10.92 -1.80 9.21
CA LYS A 180 -11.95 -1.46 8.22
C LYS A 180 -12.11 -2.62 7.24
N PHE A 181 -13.32 -3.14 7.12
CA PHE A 181 -13.70 -4.17 6.15
C PHE A 181 -14.69 -3.55 5.17
N THR A 182 -14.41 -3.63 3.88
CA THR A 182 -15.28 -3.07 2.84
C THR A 182 -15.69 -4.17 1.89
N ASN A 183 -16.96 -4.20 1.52
CA ASN A 183 -17.45 -5.03 0.44
C ASN A 183 -18.53 -4.29 -0.34
N GLU A 184 -18.68 -4.65 -1.59
CA GLU A 184 -19.52 -3.95 -2.52
C GLU A 184 -20.51 -4.92 -3.15
N PHE A 185 -21.76 -4.51 -3.24
CA PHE A 185 -22.90 -5.34 -3.62
C PHE A 185 -23.59 -4.70 -4.83
N PRO A 186 -23.46 -5.28 -6.03
CA PRO A 186 -24.18 -4.81 -7.21
C PRO A 186 -25.70 -4.87 -6.97
N THR A 187 -26.39 -3.77 -7.25
CA THR A 187 -27.86 -3.67 -7.05
C THR A 187 -28.66 -3.87 -8.35
N ASP A 188 -27.96 -3.98 -9.48
CA ASP A 188 -28.50 -4.26 -10.81
C ASP A 188 -28.81 -5.75 -11.04
N LYS A 189 -28.24 -6.62 -10.20
CA LYS A 189 -28.42 -8.08 -10.22
C LYS A 189 -29.46 -8.51 -9.18
N GLU A 190 -29.90 -9.76 -9.23
CA GLU A 190 -30.75 -10.39 -8.19
C GLU A 190 -30.03 -10.57 -6.84
N GLU A 191 -29.23 -9.57 -6.43
CA GLU A 191 -28.56 -9.55 -5.16
C GLU A 191 -29.62 -9.43 -4.06
N LYS A 192 -29.57 -10.36 -3.11
CA LYS A 192 -30.54 -10.41 -2.02
C LYS A 192 -29.92 -9.75 -0.80
N LEU A 193 -30.70 -8.96 -0.05
CA LEU A 193 -30.28 -8.40 1.23
C LEU A 193 -29.63 -9.44 2.17
N ASN A 194 -30.10 -10.69 2.09
CA ASN A 194 -29.52 -11.83 2.83
C ASN A 194 -28.03 -12.07 2.56
N ASN A 195 -27.50 -11.74 1.38
CA ASN A 195 -26.08 -11.87 1.09
C ASN A 195 -25.26 -10.80 1.83
N ILE A 196 -25.74 -9.56 1.86
CA ILE A 196 -25.17 -8.47 2.68
C ILE A 196 -25.12 -8.89 4.15
N ILE A 197 -26.24 -9.38 4.68
CA ILE A 197 -26.32 -9.85 6.07
C ILE A 197 -25.39 -11.04 6.34
N LYS A 198 -25.25 -11.98 5.39
CA LYS A 198 -24.30 -13.10 5.52
C LYS A 198 -22.85 -12.62 5.57
N TRP A 199 -22.49 -11.64 4.76
CA TRP A 199 -21.16 -11.05 4.77
C TRP A 199 -20.87 -10.33 6.09
N ILE A 200 -21.79 -9.49 6.59
CA ILE A 200 -21.66 -8.83 7.90
C ILE A 200 -21.44 -9.89 9.00
N LYS A 201 -22.25 -10.96 9.02
CA LYS A 201 -22.07 -12.07 9.98
C LYS A 201 -20.72 -12.75 9.86
N SER A 202 -20.17 -12.90 8.66
CA SER A 202 -18.84 -13.50 8.49
C SER A 202 -17.74 -12.62 9.09
N ILE A 203 -17.87 -11.29 9.01
CA ILE A 203 -16.95 -10.35 9.66
C ILE A 203 -17.15 -10.41 11.18
N ASP A 204 -18.39 -10.53 11.66
CA ASP A 204 -18.66 -10.68 13.08
C ASP A 204 -17.97 -11.90 13.68
N ASN A 205 -18.06 -13.01 12.97
CA ASN A 205 -17.45 -14.28 13.32
C ASN A 205 -15.94 -14.34 13.00
N SER A 206 -15.37 -13.32 12.36
CA SER A 206 -13.94 -13.33 12.02
C SER A 206 -13.01 -13.19 13.24
N ALA A 207 -13.54 -12.76 14.39
CA ALA A 207 -12.83 -12.82 15.67
C ALA A 207 -12.50 -14.27 16.11
N THR A 208 -13.26 -15.26 15.61
CA THR A 208 -13.02 -16.69 15.87
C THR A 208 -12.56 -17.46 14.62
N ASN A 209 -12.63 -16.87 13.43
CA ASN A 209 -12.16 -17.45 12.18
C ASN A 209 -11.36 -16.43 11.37
N PRO A 210 -10.02 -16.51 11.31
CA PRO A 210 -9.23 -15.53 10.60
C PRO A 210 -9.64 -15.45 9.13
N LEU A 211 -9.81 -14.23 8.62
CA LEU A 211 -9.89 -14.00 7.19
C LEU A 211 -8.52 -14.28 6.58
N ILE A 212 -8.51 -14.86 5.40
CA ILE A 212 -7.29 -15.12 4.64
C ILE A 212 -7.37 -14.46 3.27
N ASN A 213 -6.20 -14.06 2.77
CA ASN A 213 -6.03 -13.54 1.41
C ASN A 213 -5.53 -14.68 0.50
N LEU A 214 -6.15 -14.82 -0.66
CA LEU A 214 -5.68 -15.62 -1.80
C LEU A 214 -5.29 -14.64 -2.91
N ILE A 215 -4.05 -14.73 -3.37
CA ILE A 215 -3.61 -13.98 -4.55
C ILE A 215 -3.73 -14.91 -5.75
N VAL A 216 -4.51 -14.52 -6.75
CA VAL A 216 -4.69 -15.27 -8.00
C VAL A 216 -4.00 -14.51 -9.12
N LYS A 217 -2.89 -15.03 -9.63
CA LYS A 217 -2.18 -14.47 -10.79
C LYS A 217 -2.52 -15.26 -12.05
N CYS A 218 -2.99 -14.57 -13.06
CA CYS A 218 -3.34 -15.13 -14.36
C CYS A 218 -2.41 -14.55 -15.42
N ASN A 219 -1.77 -15.41 -16.21
CA ASN A 219 -0.94 -14.99 -17.35
C ASN A 219 -1.25 -15.89 -18.55
N PHE A 220 -1.81 -15.30 -19.60
CA PHE A 220 -2.15 -15.94 -20.87
C PHE A 220 -1.23 -15.36 -21.94
N ASN A 221 -0.51 -16.21 -22.66
CA ASN A 221 0.51 -15.81 -23.65
C ASN A 221 0.16 -16.26 -25.07
N ASP A 222 -1.08 -16.69 -25.31
CA ASP A 222 -1.54 -17.14 -26.63
C ASP A 222 -2.88 -16.46 -26.96
N LYS A 223 -2.96 -15.88 -28.16
CA LYS A 223 -4.17 -15.28 -28.74
C LYS A 223 -5.37 -16.24 -28.68
N SER A 224 -5.16 -17.54 -28.90
CA SER A 224 -6.25 -18.53 -28.84
C SER A 224 -6.80 -18.75 -27.42
N GLU A 225 -5.99 -18.49 -26.39
CA GLU A 225 -6.39 -18.52 -24.98
C GLU A 225 -7.03 -17.19 -24.59
N CYS A 226 -6.48 -16.06 -25.04
CA CYS A 226 -7.04 -14.72 -24.84
C CYS A 226 -8.47 -14.60 -25.41
N ASP A 227 -8.73 -15.10 -26.62
CA ASP A 227 -10.06 -15.09 -27.26
C ASP A 227 -11.08 -15.92 -26.47
N LYS A 228 -10.64 -17.03 -25.85
CA LYS A 228 -11.49 -17.84 -24.96
C LYS A 228 -11.82 -17.07 -23.68
N VAL A 229 -10.84 -16.39 -23.09
CA VAL A 229 -11.01 -15.56 -21.87
C VAL A 229 -11.96 -14.39 -22.12
N GLN A 230 -11.88 -13.73 -23.28
CA GLN A 230 -12.83 -12.69 -23.68
C GLN A 230 -14.27 -13.22 -23.78
N LYS A 231 -14.44 -14.44 -24.30
CA LYS A 231 -15.76 -15.11 -24.40
C LYS A 231 -16.41 -15.37 -23.03
N TYR A 232 -15.62 -15.54 -21.97
CA TYR A 232 -16.12 -15.73 -20.60
C TYR A 232 -16.47 -14.43 -19.86
N LYS A 233 -16.41 -13.24 -20.51
CA LYS A 233 -16.57 -11.93 -19.85
C LYS A 233 -15.76 -11.86 -18.55
N CYS A 234 -14.47 -12.22 -18.61
CA CYS A 234 -13.56 -12.36 -17.46
C CYS A 234 -13.24 -11.06 -16.67
N PHE A 235 -14.08 -10.04 -16.74
CA PHE A 235 -13.84 -8.73 -16.15
C PHE A 235 -14.49 -8.54 -14.76
N GLY A 236 -14.56 -9.57 -13.92
CA GLY A 236 -14.86 -9.29 -12.51
C GLY A 236 -15.36 -10.40 -11.60
N ILE A 237 -15.65 -11.62 -12.08
CA ILE A 237 -16.25 -12.63 -11.18
C ILE A 237 -15.55 -13.97 -11.34
N ILE A 238 -14.42 -14.13 -10.65
CA ILE A 238 -13.97 -15.48 -10.27
C ILE A 238 -15.10 -16.08 -9.43
N PRO A 239 -15.67 -17.23 -9.79
CA PRO A 239 -16.79 -17.81 -9.04
C PRO A 239 -16.27 -18.27 -7.67
N LEU A 240 -16.40 -17.42 -6.65
CA LEU A 240 -16.00 -17.73 -5.29
C LEU A 240 -17.20 -18.15 -4.43
N PRO A 241 -16.98 -18.75 -3.25
CA PRO A 241 -18.03 -18.87 -2.25
C PRO A 241 -18.56 -17.46 -1.91
N LYS A 242 -19.86 -17.33 -1.63
CA LYS A 242 -20.52 -16.02 -1.41
C LYS A 242 -19.93 -15.19 -0.27
N THR A 243 -19.14 -15.81 0.60
CA THR A 243 -18.45 -15.14 1.71
C THR A 243 -17.09 -14.57 1.33
N TRP A 244 -16.69 -14.68 0.07
CA TRP A 244 -15.42 -14.20 -0.42
C TRP A 244 -15.61 -13.00 -1.35
N THR A 245 -14.68 -12.07 -1.27
CA THR A 245 -14.55 -10.93 -2.18
C THR A 245 -13.29 -11.10 -3.02
N CYS A 246 -13.25 -10.53 -4.23
CA CYS A 246 -12.03 -10.44 -5.03
C CYS A 246 -11.91 -9.03 -5.59
N GLU A 247 -10.74 -8.44 -5.45
CA GLU A 247 -10.37 -7.18 -6.05
C GLU A 247 -9.26 -7.43 -7.07
N GLN A 248 -9.35 -6.83 -8.26
CA GLN A 248 -8.24 -6.84 -9.20
C GLN A 248 -7.17 -5.83 -8.73
N LYS A 249 -5.91 -6.29 -8.59
CA LYS A 249 -4.76 -5.42 -8.29
C LYS A 249 -3.97 -5.13 -9.57
N GLY A 250 -3.91 -3.83 -9.93
CA GLY A 250 -3.19 -3.32 -11.09
C GLY A 250 -4.01 -3.30 -12.39
N GLY A 251 -3.52 -2.56 -13.37
CA GLY A 251 -4.10 -2.55 -14.72
C GLY A 251 -3.91 -3.92 -15.38
N ALA A 252 -4.98 -4.45 -15.97
CA ALA A 252 -4.81 -5.58 -16.87
C ALA A 252 -4.18 -5.06 -18.16
N HIS A 253 -3.04 -5.61 -18.54
CA HIS A 253 -2.42 -5.31 -19.83
C HIS A 253 -3.11 -6.16 -20.89
N PHE A 254 -3.78 -5.49 -21.83
CA PHE A 254 -4.48 -6.11 -22.95
C PHE A 254 -3.64 -5.94 -24.21
N GLY A 255 -2.90 -6.97 -24.58
CA GLY A 255 -2.40 -7.15 -25.94
C GLY A 255 -3.26 -8.19 -26.67
N GLN A 256 -3.33 -8.13 -27.99
CA GLN A 256 -3.98 -9.20 -28.80
C GLN A 256 -3.36 -10.59 -28.56
N GLU A 257 -2.19 -10.66 -27.91
CA GLU A 257 -1.40 -11.87 -27.72
C GLU A 257 -1.08 -12.16 -26.25
N GLN A 258 -1.41 -11.26 -25.32
CA GLN A 258 -1.11 -11.46 -23.89
C GLN A 258 -2.15 -10.79 -22.97
N ILE A 259 -2.60 -11.54 -21.94
CA ILE A 259 -3.40 -11.02 -20.83
C ILE A 259 -2.72 -11.40 -19.52
N SER A 260 -2.38 -10.40 -18.71
CA SER A 260 -1.88 -10.59 -17.34
C SER A 260 -2.77 -9.84 -16.35
N ALA A 261 -3.21 -10.52 -15.29
CA ALA A 261 -4.01 -9.93 -14.22
C ALA A 261 -3.65 -10.56 -12.86
N THR A 262 -3.73 -9.75 -11.80
CA THR A 262 -3.60 -10.21 -10.42
C THR A 262 -4.89 -9.90 -9.67
N TYR A 263 -5.46 -10.87 -8.98
CA TYR A 263 -6.63 -10.69 -8.11
C TYR A 263 -6.24 -10.97 -6.67
N LYS A 264 -6.64 -10.09 -5.74
CA LYS A 264 -6.58 -10.31 -4.30
C LYS A 264 -7.97 -10.72 -3.83
N CYS A 265 -8.15 -11.97 -3.46
CA CYS A 265 -9.41 -12.51 -2.99
C CYS A 265 -9.36 -12.75 -1.48
N GLN A 266 -10.34 -12.28 -0.73
CA GLN A 266 -10.38 -12.39 0.72
C GLN A 266 -11.62 -13.16 1.18
N GLY A 267 -11.48 -14.03 2.17
CA GLY A 267 -12.63 -14.69 2.79
C GLY A 267 -12.25 -15.55 4.00
N PRO A 268 -13.24 -16.22 4.63
CA PRO A 268 -13.01 -17.02 5.83
C PRO A 268 -12.08 -18.21 5.59
N LEU A 269 -11.18 -18.49 6.54
CA LEU A 269 -10.31 -19.67 6.51
C LEU A 269 -11.10 -20.98 6.34
N SER A 270 -12.28 -21.07 6.97
CA SER A 270 -13.13 -22.27 6.93
C SER A 270 -13.64 -22.63 5.53
N SER A 271 -13.81 -21.66 4.62
CA SER A 271 -14.25 -21.90 3.23
C SER A 271 -13.12 -21.83 2.20
N LYS A 272 -11.87 -21.79 2.66
CA LYS A 272 -10.65 -21.77 1.82
C LYS A 272 -10.63 -22.85 0.75
N GLN A 273 -10.82 -24.11 1.14
CA GLN A 273 -10.69 -25.23 0.21
C GLN A 273 -11.78 -25.20 -0.87
N GLU A 274 -12.98 -24.73 -0.53
CA GLU A 274 -14.04 -24.51 -1.50
C GLU A 274 -13.66 -23.40 -2.49
N ALA A 275 -13.13 -22.27 -2.01
CA ALA A 275 -12.66 -21.18 -2.86
C ALA A 275 -11.56 -21.64 -3.83
N ILE A 276 -10.55 -22.36 -3.33
CA ILE A 276 -9.48 -22.94 -4.17
C ILE A 276 -10.07 -23.88 -5.23
N LYS A 277 -11.00 -24.75 -4.85
CA LYS A 277 -11.64 -25.69 -5.76
C LYS A 277 -12.40 -24.96 -6.88
N LYS A 278 -13.15 -23.91 -6.56
CA LYS A 278 -13.88 -23.13 -7.57
C LYS A 278 -12.94 -22.34 -8.49
N ILE A 279 -11.89 -21.73 -7.95
CA ILE A 279 -10.83 -21.07 -8.75
C ILE A 279 -10.21 -22.08 -9.73
N LYS A 280 -9.78 -23.24 -9.23
CA LYS A 280 -9.18 -24.29 -10.06
C LYS A 280 -10.12 -24.79 -11.15
N ASN A 281 -11.39 -25.04 -10.81
CA ASN A 281 -12.39 -25.50 -11.77
C ASN A 281 -12.67 -24.46 -12.84
N PHE A 282 -12.80 -23.18 -12.47
CA PHE A 282 -13.00 -22.09 -13.41
C PHE A 282 -11.86 -21.99 -14.44
N TYR A 283 -10.62 -22.19 -13.99
CA TYR A 283 -9.42 -22.12 -14.82
C TYR A 283 -9.03 -23.44 -15.50
N LYS A 284 -9.72 -24.56 -15.19
CA LYS A 284 -9.38 -25.90 -15.70
C LYS A 284 -9.49 -26.00 -17.22
N ASP A 285 -10.51 -25.35 -17.80
CA ASP A 285 -10.79 -25.42 -19.23
C ASP A 285 -9.91 -24.49 -20.07
N LEU A 286 -9.16 -23.59 -19.41
CA LEU A 286 -8.29 -22.61 -20.04
C LEU A 286 -6.85 -23.12 -20.25
N LYS A 287 -6.57 -24.41 -20.07
CA LYS A 287 -5.23 -25.05 -20.22
C LYS A 287 -4.08 -24.31 -19.53
N ILE A 288 -4.38 -23.61 -18.43
CA ILE A 288 -3.41 -22.79 -17.72
C ILE A 288 -2.25 -23.66 -17.22
N LYS A 289 -1.07 -23.45 -17.81
CA LYS A 289 0.16 -24.21 -17.48
C LYS A 289 0.68 -23.94 -16.06
N LYS A 290 0.16 -22.92 -15.36
CA LYS A 290 0.71 -22.48 -14.07
C LYS A 290 -0.29 -21.60 -13.31
N ILE A 291 -1.01 -22.17 -12.34
CA ILE A 291 -1.56 -21.37 -11.23
C ILE A 291 -0.36 -21.02 -10.36
N LEU A 292 0.31 -19.90 -10.66
CA LEU A 292 1.41 -19.44 -9.84
C LEU A 292 0.85 -18.92 -8.52
N TYR A 293 1.26 -19.58 -7.43
CA TYR A 293 1.15 -19.12 -6.05
C TYR A 293 -0.26 -19.14 -5.45
N LEU A 294 -0.61 -20.29 -4.88
CA LEU A 294 -1.48 -20.33 -3.72
C LEU A 294 -0.63 -20.11 -2.45
N SER A 295 -0.02 -18.93 -2.26
CA SER A 295 0.66 -18.67 -0.99
C SER A 295 -0.40 -18.58 0.10
N LEU A 296 -0.35 -19.48 1.09
CA LEU A 296 -0.68 -19.07 2.43
C LEU A 296 0.22 -17.88 2.77
N LEU A 297 -0.29 -16.65 2.64
CA LEU A 297 0.27 -15.51 3.35
C LEU A 297 -0.23 -15.58 4.79
N THR A 298 0.16 -16.64 5.48
CA THR A 298 0.41 -16.58 6.92
C THR A 298 1.91 -16.36 7.04
N THR A 299 2.38 -15.15 6.72
CA THR A 299 3.54 -14.63 7.44
C THR A 299 3.16 -14.67 8.92
N MET A 300 4.06 -15.13 9.79
CA MET A 300 3.78 -15.20 11.23
C MET A 300 3.39 -13.83 11.83
N PHE A 301 3.63 -12.75 11.08
CA PHE A 301 3.31 -11.36 11.40
C PHE A 301 2.01 -10.84 10.74
N GLY A 302 1.36 -11.61 9.85
CA GLY A 302 0.26 -11.12 9.00
C GLY A 302 0.72 -10.00 8.05
N GLU A 303 -0.17 -9.43 7.22
CA GLU A 303 0.07 -8.15 6.53
C GLU A 303 0.00 -6.97 7.53
N LYS A 304 0.57 -7.11 8.74
CA LYS A 304 0.60 -6.02 9.72
C LYS A 304 1.81 -5.13 9.46
N THR A 305 1.58 -3.84 9.37
CA THR A 305 2.61 -2.81 9.46
C THR A 305 3.16 -2.76 10.88
N ALA A 306 4.48 -2.76 11.03
CA ALA A 306 5.15 -2.53 12.29
C ALA A 306 4.86 -1.10 12.78
N ARG A 307 4.56 -0.98 14.07
CA ARG A 307 4.36 0.32 14.73
C ARG A 307 5.64 0.73 15.45
N TYR A 308 5.86 2.03 15.56
CA TYR A 308 6.94 2.61 16.35
C TYR A 308 6.32 3.38 17.51
N PHE A 309 6.70 3.01 18.74
CA PHE A 309 6.26 3.69 19.96
C PHE A 309 7.45 4.45 20.57
N ASP A 310 7.37 5.78 20.54
CA ASP A 310 8.32 6.66 21.22
C ASP A 310 7.88 6.83 22.67
N LEU A 311 8.45 6.03 23.56
CA LEU A 311 8.03 6.03 24.97
C LEU A 311 8.54 7.27 25.70
N VAL A 312 9.57 7.96 25.19
CA VAL A 312 10.10 9.13 25.88
C VAL A 312 9.37 10.40 25.50
N ASN A 313 9.14 10.61 24.20
CA ASN A 313 8.56 11.85 23.70
C ASN A 313 7.05 11.77 23.48
N LYS A 314 6.49 10.56 23.29
CA LYS A 314 5.06 10.33 23.02
C LYS A 314 4.50 9.12 23.81
N PRO A 315 4.65 9.06 25.14
CA PRO A 315 4.26 7.89 25.94
C PRO A 315 2.79 7.48 25.78
N GLU A 316 1.91 8.42 25.45
CA GLU A 316 0.48 8.22 25.20
C GLU A 316 0.17 7.36 23.96
N THR A 317 1.16 7.18 23.06
CA THR A 317 1.00 6.37 21.84
C THR A 317 0.90 4.88 22.14
N LEU A 318 1.52 4.42 23.23
CA LEU A 318 1.41 3.05 23.69
C LEU A 318 0.29 2.92 24.72
N LYS A 319 -0.62 1.98 24.47
CA LYS A 319 -1.74 1.67 25.38
C LYS A 319 -1.65 0.24 25.88
N LYS A 320 -2.18 0.04 27.07
CA LYS A 320 -2.57 -1.26 27.57
C LYS A 320 -3.77 -1.78 26.78
N THR A 321 -3.99 -3.09 26.83
CA THR A 321 -5.13 -3.81 26.24
C THR A 321 -6.49 -3.29 26.72
N ASN A 322 -6.54 -2.67 27.91
CA ASN A 322 -7.74 -2.00 28.44
C ASN A 322 -7.90 -0.54 27.97
N GLY A 323 -7.03 -0.05 27.10
CA GLY A 323 -7.04 1.31 26.53
C GLY A 323 -6.33 2.39 27.35
N GLN A 324 -5.83 2.07 28.54
CA GLN A 324 -5.06 3.04 29.36
C GLN A 324 -3.67 3.28 28.77
N PRO A 325 -3.14 4.52 28.77
CA PRO A 325 -1.77 4.78 28.32
C PRO A 325 -0.75 4.06 29.21
N VAL A 326 0.36 3.62 28.62
CA VAL A 326 1.49 3.03 29.35
C VAL A 326 2.34 4.17 29.92
N PRO A 327 2.51 4.28 31.25
CA PRO A 327 3.33 5.33 31.84
C PRO A 327 4.81 5.06 31.57
N ALA A 328 5.44 5.83 30.69
CA ALA A 328 6.83 5.61 30.33
C ALA A 328 7.85 5.86 31.46
N HIS A 329 7.46 6.65 32.46
CA HIS A 329 8.31 7.00 33.61
C HIS A 329 8.39 5.90 34.68
N GLU A 330 7.63 4.81 34.57
CA GLU A 330 7.66 3.70 35.53
C GLU A 330 8.85 2.75 35.34
N TYR A 331 9.54 2.81 34.21
CA TYR A 331 10.65 1.88 33.89
C TYR A 331 11.99 2.58 34.03
N LYS A 332 12.66 2.38 35.18
CA LYS A 332 14.07 2.76 35.37
C LYS A 332 15.01 1.89 34.52
N ASP A 333 14.60 0.65 34.24
CA ASP A 333 15.31 -0.34 33.43
C ASP A 333 14.39 -0.87 32.32
N VAL A 334 14.94 -1.10 31.13
CA VAL A 334 14.19 -1.70 30.01
C VAL A 334 13.85 -3.15 30.35
N PRO A 335 12.57 -3.57 30.29
CA PRO A 335 12.21 -4.94 30.61
C PRO A 335 12.79 -5.92 29.58
N THR A 336 13.08 -7.16 29.96
CA THR A 336 13.58 -8.19 29.03
C THR A 336 12.49 -8.73 28.09
N SER A 337 11.22 -8.49 28.43
CA SER A 337 10.05 -8.89 27.64
C SER A 337 8.91 -7.90 27.81
N VAL A 338 8.06 -7.78 26.80
CA VAL A 338 6.87 -6.95 26.85
C VAL A 338 5.89 -7.48 27.92
N PRO A 339 5.35 -6.60 28.80
CA PRO A 339 4.23 -6.95 29.67
C PRO A 339 3.01 -7.43 28.88
N ALA A 340 2.35 -8.48 29.38
CA ALA A 340 1.22 -9.14 28.70
C ALA A 340 0.00 -8.23 28.51
N ASP A 341 -0.08 -7.13 29.27
CA ASP A 341 -1.18 -6.16 29.17
C ASP A 341 -0.92 -5.05 28.15
N TRP A 342 0.21 -5.02 27.43
CA TRP A 342 0.49 -4.00 26.41
C TRP A 342 -0.13 -4.35 25.05
N ASP A 343 -0.71 -3.35 24.36
CA ASP A 343 -1.27 -3.51 23.00
C ASP A 343 -0.19 -3.43 21.91
N VAL A 344 0.73 -4.40 21.93
CA VAL A 344 1.81 -4.52 20.96
C VAL A 344 1.76 -5.85 20.23
N SER A 345 2.44 -5.93 19.10
CA SER A 345 2.58 -7.16 18.30
C SER A 345 4.05 -7.44 18.02
N PRO A 346 4.41 -8.71 17.74
CA PRO A 346 5.73 -9.03 17.21
C PRO A 346 6.07 -8.11 16.02
N GLY A 347 7.31 -7.63 15.97
CA GLY A 347 7.83 -6.76 14.93
C GLY A 347 7.66 -5.26 15.21
N ASP A 348 6.78 -4.88 16.14
CA ASP A 348 6.69 -3.51 16.64
C ASP A 348 8.00 -3.09 17.32
N LEU A 349 8.25 -1.77 17.34
CA LEU A 349 9.42 -1.15 17.95
C LEU A 349 9.03 -0.29 19.15
N LEU A 350 9.83 -0.39 20.20
CA LEU A 350 9.71 0.40 21.41
C LEU A 350 11.00 1.19 21.62
N SER A 351 10.91 2.52 21.70
CA SER A 351 12.07 3.37 21.92
C SER A 351 12.04 4.03 23.30
N TRP A 352 13.13 3.84 24.05
CA TRP A 352 13.43 4.56 25.30
C TRP A 352 14.49 5.66 25.09
N ALA A 353 14.85 5.97 23.84
CA ALA A 353 15.80 7.02 23.51
C ALA A 353 15.09 8.34 23.21
N LYS A 354 15.63 9.45 23.73
CA LYS A 354 15.25 10.81 23.29
C LYS A 354 15.77 11.15 21.90
N TYR A 355 16.85 10.48 21.48
CA TYR A 355 17.58 10.80 20.26
C TYR A 355 18.18 9.52 19.67
N ARG A 356 17.99 9.32 18.35
CA ARG A 356 18.46 8.15 17.59
C ARG A 356 17.85 6.82 18.08
N ALA A 357 18.18 5.73 17.40
CA ALA A 357 17.59 4.40 17.63
C ALA A 357 18.42 3.50 18.57
N SER A 358 19.31 4.08 19.39
CA SER A 358 20.25 3.33 20.24
C SER A 358 19.60 2.58 21.39
N GLU A 359 18.48 3.10 21.92
CA GLU A 359 17.61 2.42 22.91
C GLU A 359 16.26 2.03 22.29
N THR A 360 16.28 1.64 21.02
CA THR A 360 15.14 1.03 20.35
C THR A 360 15.22 -0.48 20.44
N TYR A 361 14.09 -1.12 20.72
CA TYR A 361 13.96 -2.56 20.88
C TYR A 361 12.89 -3.09 19.94
N PHE A 362 13.15 -4.25 19.33
CA PHE A 362 12.20 -5.01 18.52
C PHE A 362 11.49 -6.04 19.40
N ILE A 363 10.18 -6.18 19.22
CA ILE A 363 9.41 -7.22 19.91
C ILE A 363 9.49 -8.53 19.11
N LEU A 364 10.06 -9.57 19.71
CA LEU A 364 10.15 -10.90 19.11
C LEU A 364 8.82 -11.67 19.24
N ASN A 365 8.72 -12.82 18.57
CA ASN A 365 7.51 -13.64 18.55
C ASN A 365 7.08 -14.17 19.92
N ASP A 366 8.02 -14.36 20.84
CA ASP A 366 7.78 -14.79 22.21
C ASP A 366 7.56 -13.60 23.17
N GLY A 367 7.51 -12.37 22.65
CA GLY A 367 7.37 -11.14 23.42
C GLY A 367 8.67 -10.64 24.05
N THR A 368 9.81 -11.31 23.83
CA THR A 368 11.11 -10.81 24.29
C THR A 368 11.54 -9.56 23.51
N LEU A 369 12.37 -8.72 24.13
CA LEU A 369 12.88 -7.49 23.52
C LEU A 369 14.28 -7.70 22.98
N LEU A 370 14.46 -7.52 21.68
CA LEU A 370 15.75 -7.49 21.02
C LEU A 370 16.21 -6.05 20.85
N LYS A 371 17.31 -5.68 21.53
CA LYS A 371 17.92 -4.36 21.34
C LYS A 371 18.35 -4.18 19.88
N ASN A 372 18.13 -2.98 19.33
CA ASN A 372 18.59 -2.61 17.99
C ASN A 372 20.09 -2.92 17.84
N PRO A 373 20.50 -3.78 16.89
CA PRO A 373 21.90 -4.17 16.75
C PRO A 373 22.79 -3.05 16.19
N ASP A 374 22.20 -1.99 15.60
CA ASP A 374 22.88 -0.81 15.05
C ASP A 374 24.20 -1.14 14.31
N ARG A 375 24.07 -1.66 13.08
CA ARG A 375 25.22 -2.02 12.23
C ARG A 375 26.11 -0.83 11.89
N SER A 376 25.59 0.39 11.99
CA SER A 376 26.34 1.62 11.71
C SER A 376 27.26 2.04 12.85
N GLY A 377 27.02 1.55 14.08
CA GLY A 377 27.66 2.04 15.31
C GLY A 377 27.39 3.51 15.62
N SER A 378 26.46 4.15 14.89
CA SER A 378 26.17 5.58 14.94
C SER A 378 24.78 5.87 15.52
N GLY A 379 24.10 4.88 16.06
CA GLY A 379 22.76 4.98 16.63
C GLY A 379 21.63 4.89 15.60
N TYR A 380 21.89 4.42 14.38
CA TYR A 380 20.82 4.28 13.38
C TYR A 380 20.03 2.97 13.57
N LEU A 381 18.80 2.95 13.05
CA LEU A 381 17.95 1.77 13.14
C LEU A 381 18.42 0.71 12.14
N THR A 382 18.79 -0.46 12.65
CA THR A 382 18.99 -1.66 11.83
C THR A 382 17.82 -2.60 12.05
N ILE A 383 17.09 -2.94 10.98
CA ILE A 383 16.04 -3.96 11.04
C ILE A 383 16.68 -5.35 10.88
N PRO A 384 16.70 -6.21 11.92
CA PRO A 384 17.53 -7.40 11.93
C PRO A 384 16.86 -8.60 11.25
N TYR A 385 17.69 -9.50 10.72
CA TYR A 385 17.25 -10.69 9.97
C TYR A 385 16.33 -11.58 10.79
N ILE A 386 16.56 -11.66 12.11
CA ILE A 386 15.72 -12.44 13.02
C ILE A 386 14.24 -12.02 12.97
N ILE A 387 13.95 -10.76 12.61
CA ILE A 387 12.59 -10.29 12.35
C ILE A 387 12.21 -10.53 10.88
N THR A 388 13.06 -10.10 9.95
CA THR A 388 12.72 -10.04 8.52
C THR A 388 12.57 -11.42 7.88
N GLN A 389 13.24 -12.46 8.42
CA GLN A 389 13.12 -13.85 7.97
C GLN A 389 11.69 -14.39 8.03
N HIS A 390 10.82 -13.72 8.79
CA HIS A 390 9.43 -14.13 8.98
C HIS A 390 8.44 -13.34 8.11
N THR A 391 8.94 -12.42 7.28
CA THR A 391 8.18 -11.69 6.27
C THR A 391 8.82 -11.87 4.89
N ARG A 392 8.01 -11.71 3.84
CA ARG A 392 8.50 -11.63 2.46
C ARG A 392 8.31 -10.24 1.88
N ASN A 393 7.93 -9.27 2.68
CA ASN A 393 7.80 -7.88 2.25
C ASN A 393 8.17 -6.97 3.41
N VAL A 394 9.44 -6.99 3.77
CA VAL A 394 9.95 -6.23 4.91
C VAL A 394 9.76 -4.72 4.72
N LEU A 395 9.92 -4.21 3.49
CA LEU A 395 9.76 -2.78 3.23
C LEU A 395 8.33 -2.32 3.49
N MET A 396 7.32 -3.09 3.07
CA MET A 396 5.93 -2.78 3.39
C MET A 396 5.66 -2.93 4.89
N MET A 397 6.22 -3.95 5.55
CA MET A 397 6.06 -4.13 6.99
C MET A 397 6.59 -2.93 7.76
N TYR A 398 7.71 -2.34 7.36
CA TYR A 398 8.34 -1.22 8.05
C TYR A 398 8.15 0.14 7.35
N GLU A 399 7.25 0.24 6.37
CA GLU A 399 7.01 1.46 5.61
C GLU A 399 6.62 2.62 6.54
N TYR A 400 5.71 2.37 7.49
CA TYR A 400 5.33 3.37 8.48
C TYR A 400 6.53 3.86 9.30
N VAL A 401 7.40 2.95 9.75
CA VAL A 401 8.57 3.28 10.57
C VAL A 401 9.59 4.08 9.77
N ILE A 402 9.85 3.68 8.52
CA ILE A 402 10.75 4.38 7.59
C ILE A 402 10.21 5.80 7.30
N ASN A 403 8.89 5.95 7.13
CA ASN A 403 8.28 7.23 6.84
C ASN A 403 8.17 8.14 8.08
N GLU A 404 7.78 7.60 9.24
CA GLU A 404 7.63 8.35 10.50
C GLU A 404 8.99 8.82 11.04
N LEU A 405 10.01 7.97 11.00
CA LEU A 405 11.36 8.33 11.45
C LEU A 405 12.15 9.09 10.38
N GLY A 406 11.79 8.92 9.11
CA GLY A 406 12.56 9.39 7.96
C GLY A 406 13.62 8.38 7.52
N LYS A 407 13.92 8.35 6.21
CA LYS A 407 14.91 7.45 5.62
C LYS A 407 16.30 7.58 6.27
N ASP A 408 16.65 8.80 6.70
CA ASP A 408 17.93 9.09 7.35
C ASP A 408 18.10 8.38 8.70
N TYR A 409 17.02 7.86 9.31
CA TYR A 409 17.08 7.17 10.59
C TYR A 409 17.20 5.65 10.48
N VAL A 410 16.87 5.07 9.32
CA VAL A 410 16.97 3.63 9.06
C VAL A 410 18.21 3.38 8.21
N SER A 411 19.31 2.97 8.83
CA SER A 411 20.56 2.76 8.08
C SER A 411 20.49 1.51 7.20
N THR A 412 19.92 0.43 7.73
CA THR A 412 20.06 -0.89 7.11
C THR A 412 18.91 -1.81 7.45
N ILE A 413 18.51 -2.62 6.48
CA ILE A 413 17.47 -3.64 6.59
C ILE A 413 18.08 -4.97 6.18
N GLU A 414 18.28 -5.88 7.12
CA GLU A 414 18.75 -7.24 6.82
C GLU A 414 17.58 -8.01 6.19
N MET A 415 17.69 -8.46 4.95
CA MET A 415 16.58 -9.01 4.17
C MET A 415 16.66 -10.53 4.04
N HIS A 416 15.49 -11.16 3.96
CA HIS A 416 15.38 -12.54 3.51
C HIS A 416 15.68 -12.64 2.00
N PRO A 417 16.46 -13.64 1.52
CA PRO A 417 16.79 -13.77 0.09
C PRO A 417 15.57 -13.90 -0.83
N GLN A 418 14.45 -14.38 -0.29
CA GLN A 418 13.17 -14.48 -1.01
C GLN A 418 12.21 -13.32 -0.73
N ASP A 419 12.69 -12.21 -0.14
CA ASP A 419 11.88 -11.01 0.04
C ASP A 419 11.43 -10.46 -1.33
N GLN A 420 10.20 -9.96 -1.39
CA GLN A 420 9.56 -9.41 -2.58
C GLN A 420 10.37 -8.26 -3.16
N PHE A 421 11.04 -7.45 -2.34
CA PHE A 421 11.92 -6.39 -2.82
C PHE A 421 13.07 -6.96 -3.64
N ILE A 422 13.76 -7.99 -3.14
CA ILE A 422 14.88 -8.62 -3.85
C ILE A 422 14.36 -9.24 -5.16
N VAL A 423 13.29 -10.03 -5.08
CA VAL A 423 12.72 -10.72 -6.25
C VAL A 423 12.24 -9.74 -7.32
N LYS A 424 11.64 -8.62 -6.92
CA LYS A 424 11.13 -7.60 -7.84
C LYS A 424 12.26 -6.85 -8.54
N ASN A 425 13.29 -6.46 -7.81
CA ASN A 425 14.31 -5.54 -8.33
C ASN A 425 15.52 -6.24 -8.96
N TYR A 426 15.87 -7.43 -8.48
CA TYR A 426 17.04 -8.18 -8.97
C TYR A 426 16.63 -9.46 -9.69
N GLY A 427 15.53 -10.09 -9.27
CA GLY A 427 15.05 -11.38 -9.78
C GLY A 427 15.13 -12.49 -8.73
N GLN A 428 14.69 -13.69 -9.10
CA GLN A 428 14.75 -14.85 -8.21
C GLN A 428 16.21 -15.31 -8.04
N LEU A 429 16.76 -15.15 -6.83
CA LEU A 429 18.08 -15.65 -6.48
C LEU A 429 18.13 -17.20 -6.56
N PRO A 430 19.25 -17.78 -7.02
CA PRO A 430 19.46 -19.22 -7.00
C PRO A 430 19.45 -19.83 -5.60
N GLU A 431 19.12 -21.11 -5.53
CA GLU A 431 18.92 -21.82 -4.25
C GLU A 431 20.21 -21.86 -3.42
N GLU A 432 21.38 -22.01 -4.06
CA GLU A 432 22.67 -22.00 -3.37
C GLU A 432 23.04 -20.65 -2.74
N MET A 433 22.35 -19.57 -3.11
CA MET A 433 22.51 -18.25 -2.51
C MET A 433 21.50 -18.01 -1.37
N CYS A 434 20.46 -18.84 -1.26
CA CYS A 434 19.43 -18.75 -0.23
C CYS A 434 19.84 -19.48 1.07
N THR A 435 21.11 -19.35 1.48
CA THR A 435 21.65 -20.06 2.64
C THR A 435 21.95 -19.08 3.79
N PRO A 436 22.02 -19.55 5.05
CA PRO A 436 22.39 -18.70 6.19
C PRO A 436 23.80 -18.08 6.09
N ASN A 437 24.64 -18.59 5.18
CA ASN A 437 25.98 -18.07 4.94
C ASN A 437 25.99 -16.87 3.98
N VAL A 438 24.83 -16.43 3.48
CA VAL A 438 24.72 -15.25 2.62
C VAL A 438 23.75 -14.27 3.27
N GLU A 439 24.28 -13.12 3.66
CA GLU A 439 23.47 -12.03 4.22
C GLU A 439 23.13 -11.03 3.11
N TYR A 440 21.90 -10.55 3.12
CA TYR A 440 21.41 -9.51 2.23
C TYR A 440 21.07 -8.30 3.09
N ILE A 441 21.72 -7.16 2.85
CA ILE A 441 21.49 -5.95 3.63
C ILE A 441 21.11 -4.84 2.66
N TYR A 442 19.90 -4.30 2.80
CA TYR A 442 19.44 -3.18 2.01
C TYR A 442 19.64 -1.88 2.78
N ASP A 443 20.27 -0.91 2.12
CA ASP A 443 20.42 0.46 2.59
C ASP A 443 19.37 1.34 1.89
N PRO A 444 18.34 1.83 2.60
CA PRO A 444 17.27 2.63 2.03
C PRO A 444 17.68 4.08 1.71
N LEU A 445 18.80 4.56 2.24
CA LEU A 445 19.32 5.91 1.98
C LEU A 445 20.05 5.94 0.64
N GLU A 446 20.99 5.01 0.45
CA GLU A 446 21.81 4.92 -0.76
C GLU A 446 21.18 4.07 -1.87
N GLU A 447 20.06 3.40 -1.57
CA GLU A 447 19.36 2.45 -2.46
C GLU A 447 20.28 1.33 -2.97
N PHE A 448 21.11 0.78 -2.08
CA PHE A 448 22.03 -0.32 -2.38
C PHE A 448 21.62 -1.62 -1.68
N LEU A 449 21.80 -2.74 -2.39
CA LEU A 449 21.78 -4.07 -1.78
C LEU A 449 23.22 -4.55 -1.59
N TYR A 450 23.64 -4.68 -0.35
CA TYR A 450 24.87 -5.34 0.04
C TYR A 450 24.62 -6.84 0.13
N VAL A 451 25.44 -7.64 -0.53
CA VAL A 451 25.46 -9.10 -0.38
C VAL A 451 26.76 -9.49 0.29
N ASN A 452 26.68 -10.17 1.43
CA ASN A 452 27.84 -10.61 2.21
C ASN A 452 27.88 -12.13 2.26
N VAL A 453 29.05 -12.73 2.09
CA VAL A 453 29.25 -14.18 2.33
C VAL A 453 29.99 -14.39 3.64
N VAL A 454 29.30 -15.01 4.59
CA VAL A 454 29.78 -15.32 5.95
C VAL A 454 30.68 -16.56 5.89
N GLY A 455 31.80 -16.52 6.61
CA GLY A 455 32.75 -17.64 6.72
C GLY A 455 33.91 -17.64 5.72
N THR A 456 33.84 -16.82 4.66
CA THR A 456 34.95 -16.65 3.68
C THR A 456 35.52 -15.24 3.77
N SER A 457 36.46 -14.97 4.68
CA SER A 457 37.18 -13.67 4.77
C SER A 457 36.30 -12.40 4.80
N LYS A 458 34.99 -12.50 5.11
CA LYS A 458 33.97 -11.44 5.02
C LYS A 458 34.02 -10.68 3.68
N LYS A 459 33.76 -11.36 2.57
CA LYS A 459 33.60 -10.69 1.27
C LYS A 459 32.20 -10.10 1.15
N SER A 460 32.13 -8.80 0.89
CA SER A 460 30.91 -8.06 0.61
C SER A 460 30.97 -7.44 -0.78
N LYS A 461 29.81 -7.25 -1.40
CA LYS A 461 29.69 -6.40 -2.59
C LYS A 461 28.37 -5.64 -2.59
N GLU A 462 28.46 -4.40 -3.03
CA GLU A 462 27.35 -3.49 -3.26
C GLU A 462 26.75 -3.68 -4.65
N PHE A 463 25.43 -3.75 -4.72
CA PHE A 463 24.66 -3.84 -5.95
C PHE A 463 23.62 -2.72 -6.00
N LYS A 464 23.85 -1.76 -6.90
CA LYS A 464 22.96 -0.62 -7.09
C LYS A 464 21.61 -1.05 -7.68
N LEU A 465 20.54 -0.52 -7.09
CA LEU A 465 19.18 -0.72 -7.56
C LEU A 465 19.01 -0.26 -9.02
N GLY A 466 18.22 -1.00 -9.81
CA GLY A 466 17.92 -0.66 -11.21
C GLY A 466 19.03 -0.97 -12.24
N ASN A 467 20.29 -1.08 -11.80
CA ASN A 467 21.44 -1.29 -12.68
C ASN A 467 22.06 -2.69 -12.60
N THR A 468 21.55 -3.53 -11.70
CA THR A 468 22.10 -4.87 -11.44
C THR A 468 21.03 -5.94 -11.67
N SER A 469 21.35 -6.98 -12.44
CA SER A 469 20.50 -8.16 -12.59
C SER A 469 20.89 -9.28 -11.60
N VAL A 470 20.00 -10.23 -11.34
CA VAL A 470 20.34 -11.45 -10.58
C VAL A 470 21.53 -12.21 -11.18
N LYS A 471 21.74 -12.14 -12.50
CA LYS A 471 22.90 -12.77 -13.15
C LYS A 471 24.21 -12.12 -12.73
N ASP A 472 24.24 -10.80 -12.51
CA ASP A 472 25.43 -10.09 -12.06
C ASP A 472 25.77 -10.44 -10.61
N ILE A 473 24.75 -10.56 -9.76
CA ILE A 473 24.89 -11.01 -8.37
C ILE A 473 25.41 -12.45 -8.32
N GLN A 474 24.80 -13.35 -9.10
CA GLN A 474 25.22 -14.75 -9.19
C GLN A 474 26.65 -14.86 -9.74
N GLN A 475 27.00 -14.12 -10.79
CA GLN A 475 28.34 -14.15 -11.36
C GLN A 475 29.40 -13.73 -10.34
N TRP A 476 29.12 -12.71 -9.52
CA TRP A 476 30.00 -12.33 -8.43
C TRP A 476 30.08 -13.43 -7.36
N TYR A 477 28.94 -13.97 -6.92
CA TYR A 477 28.88 -15.04 -5.93
C TYR A 477 29.68 -16.28 -6.36
N ASP A 478 29.53 -16.70 -7.60
CA ASP A 478 30.29 -17.81 -8.21
C ASP A 478 31.79 -17.53 -8.20
N GLY A 479 32.20 -16.28 -8.46
CA GLY A 479 33.60 -15.87 -8.41
C GLY A 479 34.23 -15.89 -7.02
N ILE A 480 33.43 -15.77 -5.95
CA ILE A 480 33.95 -15.74 -4.57
C ILE A 480 33.77 -17.06 -3.81
N LYS A 481 32.90 -17.97 -4.28
CA LYS A 481 32.68 -19.28 -3.65
C LYS A 481 33.75 -20.32 -4.03
N GLY A 482 34.45 -20.12 -5.15
CA GLY A 482 35.53 -20.98 -5.61
C GLY A 482 36.83 -20.84 -4.79
N GLU A 483 37.82 -21.68 -5.07
CA GLU A 483 39.18 -21.50 -4.53
C GLU A 483 39.69 -20.13 -4.96
N GLN A 484 40.15 -19.32 -4.03
CA GLN A 484 40.54 -17.95 -4.33
C GLN A 484 42.01 -17.92 -4.80
N ALA A 485 42.33 -16.93 -5.62
CA ALA A 485 43.69 -16.53 -5.95
C ALA A 485 43.81 -15.01 -5.87
N GLN A 486 45.04 -14.54 -5.67
CA GLN A 486 45.38 -13.13 -5.60
C GLN A 486 46.53 -12.83 -6.56
N PHE A 487 46.47 -11.68 -7.23
CA PHE A 487 47.62 -11.13 -7.94
C PHE A 487 47.70 -9.62 -7.76
N LYS A 488 48.92 -9.11 -7.80
CA LYS A 488 49.25 -7.68 -7.77
C LYS A 488 49.48 -7.17 -9.18
N VAL A 489 48.94 -6.00 -9.47
CA VAL A 489 49.28 -5.21 -10.65
C VAL A 489 50.09 -4.02 -10.16
N LYS A 490 51.40 -4.06 -10.38
CA LYS A 490 52.31 -2.96 -10.08
C LYS A 490 52.37 -2.04 -11.28
N TYR A 491 52.21 -0.75 -11.03
CA TYR A 491 52.34 0.28 -12.04
C TYR A 491 53.35 1.34 -11.62
N ASN A 492 54.13 1.80 -12.59
CA ASN A 492 55.05 2.90 -12.43
C ASN A 492 54.96 3.72 -13.73
N PHE A 493 54.15 4.77 -13.72
CA PHE A 493 53.98 5.65 -14.86
C PHE A 493 54.68 6.96 -14.58
N ASP A 494 55.68 7.30 -15.37
CA ASP A 494 56.44 8.53 -15.31
C ASP A 494 56.42 9.27 -16.67
N GLY A 495 56.47 10.60 -16.63
CA GLY A 495 56.54 11.46 -17.80
C GLY A 495 55.44 11.16 -18.84
N VAL A 496 55.83 10.68 -20.02
CA VAL A 496 54.90 10.38 -21.14
C VAL A 496 53.90 9.28 -20.77
N GLN A 497 54.30 8.29 -19.97
CA GLN A 497 53.40 7.21 -19.54
C GLN A 497 52.33 7.74 -18.58
N TYR A 498 52.70 8.68 -17.70
CA TYR A 498 51.76 9.33 -16.80
C TYR A 498 50.72 10.17 -17.55
N GLN A 499 51.14 10.90 -18.59
CA GLN A 499 50.20 11.65 -19.45
C GLN A 499 49.21 10.72 -20.18
N LYS A 500 49.67 9.58 -20.70
CA LYS A 500 48.81 8.55 -21.29
C LYS A 500 47.81 8.00 -20.27
N TYR A 501 48.26 7.71 -19.05
CA TYR A 501 47.38 7.26 -17.97
C TYR A 501 46.30 8.30 -17.61
N GLN A 502 46.64 9.59 -17.54
CA GLN A 502 45.68 10.66 -17.27
C GLN A 502 44.60 10.76 -18.36
N GLN A 503 45.00 10.68 -19.64
CA GLN A 503 44.04 10.61 -20.75
C GLN A 503 43.14 9.37 -20.66
N TYR A 504 43.71 8.24 -20.27
CA TYR A 504 43.00 6.99 -20.09
C TYR A 504 41.93 7.08 -18.99
N LYS A 505 42.28 7.67 -17.84
CA LYS A 505 41.38 7.90 -16.69
C LYS A 505 40.22 8.83 -17.04
N LEU A 506 40.45 9.82 -17.91
CA LEU A 506 39.40 10.69 -18.42
C LEU A 506 38.41 9.95 -19.35
N GLN A 507 38.88 8.95 -20.10
CA GLN A 507 38.05 8.18 -21.03
C GLN A 507 37.34 6.99 -20.38
N ASN A 508 37.94 6.42 -19.32
CA ASN A 508 37.44 5.24 -18.63
C ASN A 508 37.25 5.60 -17.15
N GLU A 509 36.00 5.86 -16.75
CA GLU A 509 35.64 6.32 -15.40
C GLU A 509 36.15 5.41 -14.26
N LYS A 510 36.51 4.16 -14.54
CA LYS A 510 36.96 3.17 -13.56
C LYS A 510 38.10 2.27 -14.09
N ILE A 511 38.97 1.85 -13.17
CA ILE A 511 39.99 0.80 -13.39
C ILE A 511 39.30 -0.49 -13.85
N LEU A 512 39.85 -1.17 -14.87
CA LEU A 512 39.29 -2.46 -15.29
C LEU A 512 39.39 -3.46 -14.15
N THR A 513 38.24 -3.90 -13.66
CA THR A 513 38.13 -5.00 -12.73
C THR A 513 37.36 -6.12 -13.44
N PRO A 514 37.99 -7.27 -13.72
CA PRO A 514 37.29 -8.42 -14.31
C PRO A 514 36.05 -8.75 -13.48
N LYS A 515 34.94 -9.11 -14.13
CA LYS A 515 33.61 -9.19 -13.49
C LYS A 515 33.56 -10.05 -12.20
N THR A 516 34.37 -11.11 -12.13
CA THR A 516 34.43 -12.07 -11.02
C THR A 516 35.53 -11.75 -10.00
N TRP A 517 36.25 -10.64 -10.18
CA TRP A 517 37.36 -10.22 -9.34
C TRP A 517 36.98 -8.96 -8.56
N ASN A 518 37.59 -8.79 -7.41
CA ASN A 518 37.50 -7.58 -6.60
C ASN A 518 38.89 -6.92 -6.55
N ILE A 519 38.91 -5.59 -6.61
CA ILE A 519 40.13 -4.79 -6.49
C ILE A 519 40.23 -4.22 -5.07
N GLN A 520 41.42 -4.33 -4.48
CA GLN A 520 41.80 -3.68 -3.24
C GLN A 520 42.91 -2.68 -3.54
N PRO A 521 42.81 -1.43 -3.06
CA PRO A 521 43.89 -0.48 -3.21
C PRO A 521 45.11 -0.97 -2.43
N GLY A 522 46.27 -1.01 -3.09
CA GLY A 522 47.56 -1.17 -2.43
C GLY A 522 48.19 0.19 -2.13
N THR A 523 49.52 0.22 -2.01
CA THR A 523 50.27 1.47 -1.84
C THR A 523 50.18 2.32 -3.11
N THR A 524 49.95 3.62 -2.96
CA THR A 524 49.95 4.58 -4.08
C THR A 524 50.79 5.79 -3.73
N ASP A 525 51.70 6.16 -4.63
CA ASP A 525 52.53 7.36 -4.60
C ASP A 525 52.19 8.20 -5.83
N VAL A 526 51.84 9.48 -5.62
CA VAL A 526 51.33 10.37 -6.67
C VAL A 526 52.15 11.66 -6.66
N GLY A 527 52.76 11.96 -7.80
CA GLY A 527 53.46 13.22 -8.03
C GLY A 527 52.84 14.03 -9.16
N HIS A 528 53.42 15.20 -9.41
CA HIS A 528 53.01 16.09 -10.49
C HIS A 528 53.23 15.49 -11.89
N ASP A 529 54.19 14.58 -12.04
CA ASP A 529 54.65 13.99 -13.30
C ASP A 529 54.71 12.45 -13.27
N HIS A 530 54.23 11.82 -12.19
CA HIS A 530 54.25 10.37 -12.04
C HIS A 530 53.11 9.84 -11.17
N ILE A 531 52.82 8.55 -11.34
CA ILE A 531 52.04 7.75 -10.40
C ILE A 531 52.63 6.35 -10.30
N ARG A 532 52.83 5.89 -9.06
CA ARG A 532 53.37 4.57 -8.75
C ARG A 532 52.49 3.88 -7.75
N GLY A 533 52.35 2.58 -7.86
CA GLY A 533 51.60 1.85 -6.87
C GLY A 533 51.31 0.42 -7.24
N GLU A 534 50.43 -0.18 -6.46
CA GLU A 534 49.93 -1.51 -6.74
C GLU A 534 48.42 -1.60 -6.52
N TRP A 535 47.77 -2.38 -7.37
CA TRP A 535 46.41 -2.87 -7.14
C TRP A 535 46.48 -4.34 -6.80
N ILE A 536 45.75 -4.74 -5.77
CA ILE A 536 45.60 -6.14 -5.40
C ILE A 536 44.26 -6.62 -5.96
N LEU A 537 44.28 -7.62 -6.83
CA LEU A 537 43.06 -8.24 -7.35
C LEU A 537 42.88 -9.62 -6.71
N ASN A 538 41.67 -9.90 -6.24
CA ASN A 538 41.27 -11.17 -5.63
C ASN A 538 40.05 -11.76 -6.35
N GLY A 539 40.07 -13.05 -6.67
CA GLY A 539 38.95 -13.72 -7.34
C GLY A 539 39.16 -15.23 -7.44
N ASP A 540 38.30 -15.90 -8.22
CA ASP A 540 38.36 -17.36 -8.43
C ASP A 540 39.66 -17.76 -9.15
N ARG A 541 40.44 -18.66 -8.54
CA ARG A 541 41.67 -19.25 -9.08
C ARG A 541 41.44 -19.84 -10.47
N LYS A 542 40.28 -20.43 -10.74
CA LYS A 542 39.93 -20.99 -12.06
C LYS A 542 39.98 -19.94 -13.18
N HIS A 543 39.74 -18.68 -12.84
CA HIS A 543 39.72 -17.55 -13.78
C HIS A 543 40.98 -16.69 -13.74
N LEU A 544 42.01 -17.10 -12.98
CA LEU A 544 43.25 -16.32 -12.81
C LEU A 544 43.94 -16.00 -14.13
N SER A 545 44.09 -16.99 -15.02
CA SER A 545 44.78 -16.79 -16.30
C SER A 545 44.03 -15.79 -17.20
N ASP A 546 42.70 -15.90 -17.28
CA ASP A 546 41.87 -15.00 -18.09
C ASP A 546 41.86 -13.58 -17.53
N ALA A 547 41.81 -13.44 -16.20
CA ALA A 547 41.87 -12.14 -15.53
C ALA A 547 43.21 -11.45 -15.77
N LYS A 548 44.34 -12.17 -15.63
CA LYS A 548 45.67 -11.64 -15.95
C LYS A 548 45.74 -11.18 -17.41
N LYS A 549 45.22 -11.99 -18.35
CA LYS A 549 45.19 -11.63 -19.78
C LYS A 549 44.36 -10.38 -20.06
N GLN A 550 43.16 -10.25 -19.48
CA GLN A 550 42.32 -9.06 -19.65
C GLN A 550 43.00 -7.79 -19.14
N ILE A 551 43.64 -7.85 -17.97
CA ILE A 551 44.41 -6.72 -17.42
C ILE A 551 45.60 -6.38 -18.32
N GLN A 552 46.37 -7.39 -18.77
CA GLN A 552 47.50 -7.17 -19.69
C GLN A 552 47.07 -6.52 -21.00
N GLU A 553 45.95 -6.97 -21.59
CA GLU A 553 45.44 -6.45 -22.84
C GLU A 553 44.90 -5.02 -22.69
N PHE A 554 44.16 -4.76 -21.61
CA PHE A 554 43.61 -3.44 -21.31
C PHE A 554 44.69 -2.39 -21.04
N TYR A 555 45.76 -2.80 -20.35
CA TYR A 555 46.91 -1.95 -20.02
C TYR A 555 48.10 -2.14 -20.98
N LYS A 556 47.94 -2.76 -22.15
CA LYS A 556 49.09 -3.14 -23.02
C LYS A 556 50.03 -1.99 -23.39
N ASP A 557 49.50 -0.77 -23.47
CA ASP A 557 50.23 0.45 -23.84
C ASP A 557 50.84 1.17 -22.61
N LEU A 558 50.55 0.65 -21.42
CA LEU A 558 50.99 1.12 -20.11
C LEU A 558 51.86 0.02 -19.48
N ALA A 559 53.11 0.31 -19.11
CA ALA A 559 54.07 -0.69 -18.65
C ALA A 559 53.75 -1.27 -17.26
N VAL A 560 52.65 -2.01 -17.13
CA VAL A 560 52.21 -2.67 -15.89
C VAL A 560 52.88 -4.03 -15.71
N ASN A 561 53.27 -4.36 -14.47
CA ASN A 561 53.79 -5.68 -14.11
C ASN A 561 52.76 -6.45 -13.28
N ILE A 562 52.56 -7.72 -13.58
CA ILE A 562 51.59 -8.59 -12.90
C ILE A 562 52.32 -9.70 -12.15
N GLU A 563 52.13 -9.75 -10.83
CA GLU A 563 52.76 -10.73 -9.94
C GLU A 563 51.70 -11.52 -9.16
N GLU A 564 51.79 -12.85 -9.13
CA GLU A 564 50.89 -13.66 -8.30
C GLU A 564 51.30 -13.60 -6.82
N VAL A 565 50.33 -13.57 -5.92
CA VAL A 565 50.57 -13.47 -4.47
C VAL A 565 49.92 -14.67 -3.77
N PRO A 566 50.61 -15.33 -2.83
CA PRO A 566 49.98 -16.29 -1.94
C PRO A 566 48.88 -15.61 -1.13
N LEU A 567 47.71 -16.25 -1.04
CA LEU A 567 46.59 -15.81 -0.19
C LEU A 567 46.82 -16.11 1.29
#